data_AF-A0A971U6M1-F1
#
_entry.id   AF-A0A971U6M1-F1
#
_cell.length_a   1.000
_cell.length_b   1.000
_cell.length_c   1.000
_cell.angle_alpha   90.00
_cell.angle_beta   90.00
_cell.angle_gamma   90.00
#
_symmetry.space_group_name_H-M   'P 1'
#
loop_
_entity.id
_entity.type
_entity.pdbx_description
1 polymer ?
#
loop_
_entity_poly.entity_id
_entity_poly.type
_entity_poly.pdbx_seq_one_letter_code
_entity_poly.pdbx_strand_id
1 'polypeptide(L)'
;MEINDIRNLRISLASPDQIHAWSYGEVTKPETINYRRLRPEKDGLFCEAIFGPTKDWQCYCGKYKKVRFRGIVCDKCGVEVTHSRVRRERMGHIDLATPIAHIWYTRRSPSYLGLLLNISQRNLDRVLYYAQYIVTEVDEAARERALHRLQDELDREIARLTEQANAGIEEVDAALSSRVEQGEEREQAIVDEIRARRDAAIERVMSQATQLRETLTQMLDQQASEDVVFEATDTQVVAQGEKVNRGHLATLNQYVQDELSRIEGQYAQESDTQLAPIEDARSAAHVEAEGQRTRYSEALEAQLEELREAFEEKRDQLMSLRPKQLLSEIEFREYTEAWGRVFKASMGAEAIHHIASQIDLDKLAEDLQEEIRTTHSKQRKKKAVSRLQVTEALRRSGNRPEWMILTVLPVIPPSLRPMVQLDGGRFATSDLNDLYRRVVNRNNRLKHLMSLQAPEVIIRNEKRML
;
A
#
# COMPACT_ATOMS: atom_id res chain seq x y z
N MET A 1 -58.68 -9.30 27.01
CA MET A 1 -57.70 -9.26 28.11
C MET A 1 -58.05 -8.07 28.97
N GLU A 2 -58.52 -8.32 30.19
CA GLU A 2 -58.65 -7.25 31.18
C GLU A 2 -57.25 -6.85 31.64
N ILE A 3 -57.02 -5.56 31.87
CA ILE A 3 -55.69 -4.98 32.19
C ILE A 3 -55.10 -5.58 33.48
N ASN A 4 -55.95 -6.14 34.35
CA ASN A 4 -55.58 -6.65 35.66
C ASN A 4 -54.83 -7.99 35.66
N ASP A 5 -54.74 -8.69 34.51
CA ASP A 5 -54.06 -9.99 34.40
C ASP A 5 -52.60 -9.90 33.90
N ILE A 6 -52.10 -8.71 33.59
CA ILE A 6 -50.75 -8.51 33.04
C ILE A 6 -49.71 -8.58 34.18
N ARG A 7 -48.99 -9.72 34.28
CA ARG A 7 -47.94 -9.92 35.30
C ARG A 7 -46.57 -9.33 34.92
N ASN A 8 -46.26 -9.20 33.63
CA ASN A 8 -44.95 -8.78 33.16
C ASN A 8 -45.08 -7.99 31.85
N LEU A 9 -44.20 -7.00 31.66
CA LEU A 9 -44.05 -6.28 30.40
C LEU A 9 -42.60 -6.41 29.92
N ARG A 10 -42.41 -6.85 28.67
CA ARG A 10 -41.08 -7.00 28.04
C ARG A 10 -40.90 -5.95 26.94
N ILE A 11 -39.71 -5.36 26.88
CA ILE A 11 -39.28 -4.47 25.81
C ILE A 11 -38.05 -5.10 25.16
N SER A 12 -38.01 -5.15 23.82
CA SER A 12 -36.90 -5.67 23.04
C SER A 12 -36.67 -4.81 21.80
N LEU A 13 -35.54 -5.04 21.11
CA LEU A 13 -35.34 -4.49 19.77
C LEU A 13 -36.34 -5.16 18.81
N ALA A 14 -36.74 -4.41 17.78
CA ALA A 14 -37.60 -4.90 16.72
C ALA A 14 -36.73 -5.30 15.53
N SER A 15 -36.78 -6.58 15.15
CA SER A 15 -36.20 -7.04 13.89
C SER A 15 -37.01 -6.50 12.69
N PRO A 16 -36.40 -6.42 11.50
CA PRO A 16 -37.12 -6.06 10.27
C PRO A 16 -38.36 -6.94 10.04
N ASP A 17 -38.24 -8.25 10.27
CA ASP A 17 -39.33 -9.21 10.12
C ASP A 17 -40.49 -8.94 11.10
N GLN A 18 -40.17 -8.57 12.35
CA GLN A 18 -41.18 -8.16 13.33
C GLN A 18 -41.90 -6.89 12.91
N ILE A 19 -41.18 -5.92 12.34
CA ILE A 19 -41.79 -4.68 11.83
C ILE A 19 -42.74 -4.98 10.67
N HIS A 20 -42.36 -5.86 9.74
CA HIS A 20 -43.25 -6.33 8.69
C HIS A 20 -44.48 -7.07 9.26
N ALA A 21 -44.30 -7.93 10.26
CA ALA A 21 -45.40 -8.67 10.90
C ALA A 21 -46.44 -7.75 11.56
N TRP A 22 -46.03 -6.58 12.05
CA TRP A 22 -46.94 -5.57 12.59
C TRP A 22 -47.67 -4.76 11.52
N SER A 23 -47.13 -4.75 10.32
CA SER A 23 -47.54 -3.84 9.27
C SER A 23 -48.71 -4.38 8.47
N TYR A 24 -49.63 -3.49 8.13
CA TYR A 24 -50.77 -3.79 7.27
C TYR A 24 -50.56 -3.32 5.81
N GLY A 25 -49.38 -2.76 5.50
CA GLY A 25 -49.00 -2.33 4.15
C GLY A 25 -47.87 -1.32 4.12
N GLU A 26 -47.20 -1.20 2.97
CA GLU A 26 -46.13 -0.23 2.72
C GLU A 26 -46.72 1.14 2.37
N VAL A 27 -46.21 2.20 2.99
CA VAL A 27 -46.51 3.59 2.60
C VAL A 27 -45.53 4.02 1.52
N THR A 28 -45.93 3.87 0.26
CA THR A 28 -45.09 4.24 -0.89
C THR A 28 -45.16 5.72 -1.21
N LYS A 29 -46.26 6.39 -0.84
CA LYS A 29 -46.59 7.75 -1.32
C LYS A 29 -46.51 8.79 -0.19
N PRO A 30 -45.88 9.96 -0.44
CA PRO A 30 -45.75 11.03 0.55
C PRO A 30 -47.07 11.77 0.81
N GLU A 31 -48.08 11.58 -0.04
CA GLU A 31 -49.35 12.29 0.04
C GLU A 31 -50.17 11.92 1.30
N THR A 32 -50.90 12.90 1.82
CA THR A 32 -51.76 12.73 2.99
C THR A 32 -53.22 12.56 2.58
N ILE A 33 -53.89 13.67 2.29
CA ILE A 33 -55.29 13.73 1.87
C ILE A 33 -55.42 14.59 0.62
N ASN A 34 -56.40 14.27 -0.22
CA ASN A 34 -56.74 15.08 -1.37
C ASN A 34 -57.38 16.41 -0.92
N TYR A 35 -56.82 17.54 -1.34
CA TYR A 35 -57.33 18.86 -0.95
C TYR A 35 -58.74 19.17 -1.46
N ARG A 36 -59.20 18.55 -2.57
CA ARG A 36 -60.56 18.76 -3.09
C ARG A 36 -61.57 17.82 -2.47
N ARG A 37 -61.23 16.53 -2.38
CA ARG A 37 -62.15 15.48 -1.91
C ARG A 37 -62.14 15.29 -0.41
N LEU A 38 -61.16 15.85 0.30
CA LEU A 38 -60.95 15.68 1.74
C LEU A 38 -60.88 14.20 2.14
N ARG A 39 -60.36 13.35 1.24
CA ARG A 39 -60.22 11.92 1.44
C ARG A 39 -58.75 11.51 1.37
N PRO A 40 -58.34 10.50 2.15
CA PRO A 40 -56.99 9.95 2.06
C PRO A 40 -56.63 9.53 0.64
N GLU A 41 -55.39 9.79 0.24
CA GLU A 41 -54.84 9.26 -1.00
C GLU A 41 -54.49 7.77 -0.83
N LYS A 42 -54.55 7.02 -1.94
CA LYS A 42 -54.14 5.60 -1.95
C LYS A 42 -52.63 5.51 -1.76
N ASP A 43 -52.18 4.50 -1.01
CA ASP A 43 -50.77 4.23 -0.69
C ASP A 43 -50.03 5.34 0.08
N GLY A 44 -50.77 6.39 0.47
CA GLY A 44 -50.26 7.53 1.22
C GLY A 44 -50.30 7.34 2.74
N LEU A 45 -49.88 8.37 3.47
CA LEU A 45 -49.73 8.35 4.93
C LEU A 45 -51.04 8.11 5.70
N PHE A 46 -52.20 8.30 5.07
CA PHE A 46 -53.51 8.09 5.69
C PHE A 46 -54.34 6.99 5.00
N CYS A 47 -53.72 6.21 4.10
CA CYS A 47 -54.38 5.22 3.25
C CYS A 47 -55.33 4.30 4.04
N GLU A 48 -56.58 4.21 3.58
CA GLU A 48 -57.58 3.36 4.25
C GLU A 48 -57.33 1.86 4.03
N ALA A 49 -56.65 1.47 2.95
CA ALA A 49 -56.33 0.06 2.71
C ALA A 49 -55.33 -0.47 3.74
N ILE A 50 -54.35 0.36 4.11
CA ILE A 50 -53.32 0.04 5.10
C ILE A 50 -53.87 0.18 6.52
N PHE A 51 -54.36 1.37 6.88
CA PHE A 51 -54.69 1.70 8.26
C PHE A 51 -56.13 1.38 8.66
N GLY A 52 -56.99 1.04 7.71
CA GLY A 52 -58.42 0.79 7.91
C GLY A 52 -59.32 2.00 7.58
N PRO A 53 -60.65 1.82 7.62
CA PRO A 53 -61.61 2.78 7.07
C PRO A 53 -61.75 4.05 7.93
N THR A 54 -61.96 5.21 7.31
CA THR A 54 -62.19 6.48 8.04
C THR A 54 -63.57 6.51 8.72
N LYS A 55 -64.56 5.82 8.14
CA LYS A 55 -65.92 5.72 8.67
C LYS A 55 -66.23 4.26 9.02
N ASP A 56 -66.96 4.07 10.11
CA ASP A 56 -67.36 2.73 10.55
C ASP A 56 -68.13 1.98 9.47
N TRP A 57 -67.72 0.73 9.22
CA TRP A 57 -68.39 -0.19 8.29
C TRP A 57 -68.54 0.35 6.86
N GLN A 58 -67.61 1.20 6.41
CA GLN A 58 -67.64 1.78 5.07
C GLN A 58 -66.26 1.69 4.41
N CYS A 59 -66.20 1.07 3.22
CA CYS A 59 -64.98 1.08 2.40
C CYS A 59 -64.78 2.42 1.65
N TYR A 60 -63.55 2.71 1.22
CA TYR A 60 -63.17 3.95 0.53
C TYR A 60 -64.09 4.29 -0.65
N CYS A 61 -64.33 3.35 -1.56
CA CYS A 61 -65.14 3.59 -2.76
C CYS A 61 -66.66 3.61 -2.49
N GLY A 62 -67.10 3.17 -1.31
CA GLY A 62 -68.52 3.07 -0.96
C GLY A 62 -69.27 1.89 -1.58
N LYS A 63 -68.58 0.91 -2.22
CA LYS A 63 -69.18 -0.35 -2.73
C LYS A 63 -69.85 -1.13 -1.59
N TYR A 64 -69.10 -1.36 -0.52
CA TYR A 64 -69.56 -2.02 0.71
C TYR A 64 -69.80 -0.97 1.80
N LYS A 65 -71.02 -0.97 2.35
CA LYS A 65 -71.49 -0.08 3.43
C LYS A 65 -72.39 -0.86 4.40
N LYS A 66 -72.39 -0.47 5.68
CA LYS A 66 -73.15 -1.07 6.80
C LYS A 66 -72.51 -2.36 7.34
N VAL A 67 -72.91 -2.70 8.57
CA VAL A 67 -72.37 -3.81 9.39
C VAL A 67 -72.45 -5.18 8.69
N ARG A 68 -73.40 -5.38 7.76
CA ARG A 68 -73.60 -6.67 7.07
C ARG A 68 -72.38 -7.17 6.29
N PHE A 69 -71.46 -6.28 5.93
CA PHE A 69 -70.24 -6.62 5.18
C PHE A 69 -68.99 -6.67 6.07
N ARG A 70 -69.17 -6.83 7.39
CA ARG A 70 -68.08 -6.92 8.37
C ARG A 70 -67.00 -7.92 7.91
N GLY A 71 -65.74 -7.47 7.92
CA GLY A 71 -64.57 -8.29 7.61
C GLY A 71 -64.30 -8.53 6.12
N ILE A 72 -65.18 -8.05 5.22
CA ILE A 72 -64.94 -8.18 3.77
C ILE A 72 -63.93 -7.12 3.33
N VAL A 73 -62.89 -7.55 2.62
CA VAL A 73 -61.94 -6.67 1.93
C VAL A 73 -62.48 -6.33 0.56
N CYS A 74 -62.56 -5.05 0.23
CA CYS A 74 -63.19 -4.60 -1.01
C CYS A 74 -62.31 -4.82 -2.25
N ASP A 75 -62.77 -5.59 -3.24
CA ASP A 75 -62.03 -5.86 -4.49
C ASP A 75 -61.59 -4.60 -5.27
N LYS A 76 -62.33 -3.49 -5.14
CA LYS A 76 -62.08 -2.26 -5.90
C LYS A 76 -61.10 -1.30 -5.21
N CYS A 77 -61.08 -1.29 -3.88
CA CYS A 77 -60.28 -0.33 -3.11
C CYS A 77 -59.36 -0.95 -2.07
N GLY A 78 -59.39 -2.26 -1.85
CA GLY A 78 -58.56 -2.98 -0.89
C GLY A 78 -58.87 -2.67 0.58
N VAL A 79 -59.91 -1.89 0.87
CA VAL A 79 -60.26 -1.50 2.25
C VAL A 79 -61.12 -2.56 2.89
N GLU A 80 -60.69 -3.03 4.06
CA GLU A 80 -61.46 -3.90 4.93
C GLU A 80 -62.60 -3.14 5.63
N VAL A 81 -63.79 -3.72 5.59
CA VAL A 81 -64.98 -3.14 6.22
C VAL A 81 -65.01 -3.51 7.72
N THR A 82 -64.48 -2.61 8.54
CA THR A 82 -64.39 -2.76 10.00
C THR A 82 -64.68 -1.42 10.71
N HIS A 83 -64.50 -1.35 12.03
CA HIS A 83 -64.59 -0.10 12.79
C HIS A 83 -63.42 0.84 12.47
N SER A 84 -63.66 2.15 12.47
CA SER A 84 -62.63 3.17 12.30
C SER A 84 -61.59 3.17 13.44
N ARG A 85 -61.93 2.60 14.60
CA ARG A 85 -61.02 2.44 15.75
C ARG A 85 -59.72 1.73 15.40
N VAL A 86 -59.72 0.82 14.42
CA VAL A 86 -58.50 0.12 13.97
C VAL A 86 -57.41 1.08 13.48
N ARG A 87 -57.76 2.31 13.06
CA ARG A 87 -56.81 3.37 12.66
C ARG A 87 -55.96 3.92 13.82
N ARG A 88 -56.24 3.49 15.05
CA ARG A 88 -55.42 3.75 16.25
C ARG A 88 -54.45 2.60 16.56
N GLU A 89 -54.63 1.44 15.96
CA GLU A 89 -53.93 0.19 16.31
C GLU A 89 -53.09 -0.36 15.15
N ARG A 90 -53.53 -0.23 13.90
CA ARG A 90 -52.83 -0.74 12.71
C ARG A 90 -51.61 0.09 12.36
N MET A 91 -50.44 -0.54 12.33
CA MET A 91 -49.19 0.07 11.88
C MET A 91 -49.02 -0.09 10.36
N GLY A 92 -48.27 0.83 9.77
CA GLY A 92 -47.74 0.73 8.41
C GLY A 92 -46.22 0.56 8.47
N HIS A 93 -45.58 0.40 7.32
CA HIS A 93 -44.12 0.42 7.22
C HIS A 93 -43.65 1.15 5.96
N ILE A 94 -42.37 1.47 5.91
CA ILE A 94 -41.68 1.99 4.73
C ILE A 94 -40.42 1.16 4.54
N ASP A 95 -40.28 0.56 3.36
CA ASP A 95 -39.06 -0.15 2.98
C ASP A 95 -38.02 0.84 2.50
N LEU A 96 -36.92 0.91 3.25
CA LEU A 96 -35.84 1.84 2.99
C LEU A 96 -34.93 1.30 1.88
N ALA A 97 -34.55 2.16 0.95
CA ALA A 97 -33.64 1.82 -0.15
C ALA A 97 -32.20 1.59 0.33
N THR A 98 -31.84 2.18 1.47
CA THR A 98 -30.58 1.93 2.17
C THR A 98 -30.86 1.73 3.66
N PRO A 99 -30.11 0.88 4.37
CA PRO A 99 -30.21 0.79 5.83
C PRO A 99 -29.87 2.14 6.48
N ILE A 100 -30.52 2.48 7.61
CA ILE A 100 -30.30 3.71 8.38
C ILE A 100 -30.07 3.36 9.84
N ALA A 101 -29.05 3.94 10.47
CA ALA A 101 -28.76 3.66 11.87
C ALA A 101 -29.75 4.39 12.81
N HIS A 102 -30.32 3.67 13.78
CA HIS A 102 -31.24 4.27 14.73
C HIS A 102 -30.48 5.16 15.73
N ILE A 103 -30.83 6.45 15.78
CA ILE A 103 -30.07 7.52 16.46
C ILE A 103 -29.79 7.27 17.95
N TRP A 104 -30.68 6.55 18.65
CA TRP A 104 -30.49 6.21 20.07
C TRP A 104 -29.29 5.31 20.34
N TYR A 105 -28.89 4.45 19.39
CA TYR A 105 -27.77 3.53 19.56
C TYR A 105 -26.44 4.10 19.05
N THR A 106 -26.51 5.19 18.27
CA THR A 106 -25.34 5.85 17.68
C THR A 106 -24.90 7.09 18.46
N ARG A 107 -25.82 8.01 18.77
CA ARG A 107 -25.49 9.33 19.36
C ARG A 107 -25.56 9.42 20.88
N ARG A 108 -26.17 8.44 21.55
CA ARG A 108 -26.17 8.39 23.02
C ARG A 108 -24.73 8.25 23.53
N SER A 109 -24.40 8.88 24.65
CA SER A 109 -23.10 8.71 25.31
C SER A 109 -23.25 7.77 26.51
N PRO A 110 -22.54 6.62 26.57
CA PRO A 110 -21.72 6.04 25.51
C PRO A 110 -22.57 5.42 24.38
N SER A 111 -22.01 5.38 23.17
CA SER A 111 -22.66 4.82 21.99
C SER A 111 -22.65 3.29 22.07
N TYR A 112 -23.81 2.65 22.01
CA TYR A 112 -23.91 1.18 22.07
C TYR A 112 -23.22 0.52 20.87
N LEU A 113 -23.47 1.05 19.66
CA LEU A 113 -22.79 0.59 18.44
C LEU A 113 -21.29 0.88 18.49
N GLY A 114 -20.89 2.08 18.97
CA GLY A 114 -19.47 2.41 19.13
C GLY A 114 -18.73 1.46 20.09
N LEU A 115 -19.37 1.09 21.21
CA LEU A 115 -18.82 0.12 22.16
C LEU A 115 -18.69 -1.28 21.53
N LEU A 116 -19.73 -1.79 20.88
CA LEU A 116 -19.70 -3.10 20.24
C LEU A 116 -18.59 -3.19 19.19
N LEU A 117 -18.51 -2.18 18.31
CA LEU A 117 -17.56 -2.12 17.21
C LEU A 117 -16.15 -1.70 17.64
N ASN A 118 -15.96 -1.24 18.88
CA ASN A 118 -14.72 -0.65 19.38
C ASN A 118 -14.30 0.65 18.65
N ILE A 119 -15.25 1.40 18.11
CA ILE A 119 -15.03 2.64 17.35
C ILE A 119 -15.48 3.83 18.20
N SER A 120 -14.75 4.95 18.12
CA SER A 120 -15.15 6.17 18.81
C SER A 120 -16.45 6.74 18.20
N GLN A 121 -17.27 7.42 19.01
CA GLN A 121 -18.52 8.02 18.53
C GLN A 121 -18.30 8.97 17.34
N ARG A 122 -17.27 9.82 17.41
CA ARG A 122 -16.90 10.76 16.32
C ARG A 122 -16.60 10.03 15.02
N ASN A 123 -15.90 8.91 15.11
CA ASN A 123 -15.53 8.10 13.95
C ASN A 123 -16.75 7.36 13.38
N LEU A 124 -17.62 6.83 14.25
CA LEU A 124 -18.87 6.21 13.83
C LEU A 124 -19.76 7.23 13.10
N ASP A 125 -19.88 8.46 13.61
CA ASP A 125 -20.61 9.54 12.93
C ASP A 125 -20.00 9.84 11.56
N ARG A 126 -18.67 9.90 11.43
CA ARG A 126 -18.02 10.13 10.13
C ARG A 126 -18.34 9.04 9.10
N VAL A 127 -18.47 7.79 9.51
CA VAL A 127 -18.88 6.71 8.60
C VAL A 127 -20.36 6.85 8.25
N LEU A 128 -21.23 7.05 9.24
CA LEU A 128 -22.68 7.13 9.06
C LEU A 128 -23.11 8.30 8.18
N TYR A 129 -22.47 9.46 8.31
CA TYR A 129 -22.74 10.65 7.50
C TYR A 129 -21.92 10.70 6.20
N TYR A 130 -21.41 9.56 5.75
CA TYR A 130 -20.67 9.42 4.49
C TYR A 130 -19.50 10.41 4.37
N ALA A 131 -18.65 10.52 5.39
CA ALA A 131 -17.44 11.33 5.37
C ALA A 131 -16.15 10.49 5.26
N GLN A 132 -16.14 9.28 5.82
CA GLN A 132 -15.02 8.33 5.75
C GLN A 132 -15.51 6.94 5.39
N TYR A 133 -14.66 6.17 4.71
CA TYR A 133 -14.87 4.74 4.47
C TYR A 133 -14.49 3.94 5.70
N ILE A 134 -15.11 2.77 5.88
CA ILE A 134 -14.70 1.77 6.86
C ILE A 134 -14.40 0.46 6.12
N VAL A 135 -13.25 -0.16 6.42
CA VAL A 135 -12.90 -1.48 5.91
C VAL A 135 -13.83 -2.51 6.54
N THR A 136 -14.65 -3.16 5.72
CA THR A 136 -15.61 -4.18 6.19
C THR A 136 -14.94 -5.54 6.27
N GLU A 137 -14.18 -5.91 5.25
CA GLU A 137 -13.54 -7.22 5.11
C GLU A 137 -12.13 -7.08 4.54
N VAL A 138 -11.24 -7.97 4.97
CA VAL A 138 -9.91 -8.15 4.39
C VAL A 138 -9.79 -9.64 4.05
N ASP A 139 -9.53 -9.94 2.78
CA ASP A 139 -9.25 -11.30 2.31
C ASP A 139 -7.78 -11.61 2.52
N GLU A 140 -7.50 -12.42 3.55
CA GLU A 140 -6.14 -12.79 3.92
C GLU A 140 -5.43 -13.60 2.84
N ALA A 141 -6.17 -14.42 2.08
CA ALA A 141 -5.58 -15.19 0.98
C ALA A 141 -5.23 -14.27 -0.21
N ALA A 142 -6.05 -13.25 -0.49
CA ALA A 142 -5.71 -12.24 -1.48
C ALA A 142 -4.54 -11.37 -1.04
N ARG A 143 -4.43 -11.07 0.26
CA ARG A 143 -3.30 -10.35 0.86
C ARG A 143 -2.00 -11.12 0.66
N GLU A 144 -1.97 -12.41 0.97
CA GLU A 144 -0.79 -13.27 0.78
C GLU A 144 -0.36 -13.35 -0.69
N ARG A 145 -1.32 -13.52 -1.63
CA ARG A 145 -1.02 -13.48 -3.06
C ARG A 145 -0.49 -12.13 -3.54
N ALA A 146 -0.92 -11.03 -2.93
CA ALA A 146 -0.41 -9.70 -3.24
C ALA A 146 1.01 -9.52 -2.71
N LEU A 147 1.30 -9.99 -1.48
CA LEU A 147 2.65 -9.99 -0.92
C LEU A 147 3.63 -10.79 -1.76
N HIS A 148 3.25 -12.00 -2.19
CA HIS A 148 4.09 -12.82 -3.06
C HIS A 148 4.39 -12.13 -4.39
N ARG A 149 3.36 -11.53 -5.03
CA ARG A 149 3.57 -10.79 -6.28
C ARG A 149 4.51 -9.61 -6.11
N LEU A 150 4.37 -8.85 -5.02
CA LEU A 150 5.30 -7.77 -4.72
C LEU A 150 6.73 -8.30 -4.55
N GLN A 151 6.90 -9.42 -3.84
CA GLN A 151 8.23 -10.03 -3.62
C GLN A 151 8.84 -10.46 -4.95
N ASP A 152 8.08 -11.13 -5.81
CA ASP A 152 8.53 -11.51 -7.14
C ASP A 152 8.92 -10.30 -8.00
N GLU A 153 8.18 -9.20 -7.92
CA GLU A 153 8.48 -7.95 -8.62
C GLU A 153 9.78 -7.32 -8.11
N LEU A 154 9.99 -7.29 -6.79
CA LEU A 154 11.23 -6.83 -6.17
C LEU A 154 12.42 -7.67 -6.63
N ASP A 155 12.33 -8.99 -6.56
CA ASP A 155 13.43 -9.90 -6.90
C ASP A 155 13.84 -9.76 -8.37
N ARG A 156 12.86 -9.61 -9.27
CA ARG A 156 13.13 -9.36 -10.70
C ARG A 156 13.86 -8.04 -10.93
N GLU A 157 13.44 -7.00 -10.24
CA GLU A 157 14.03 -5.68 -10.41
C GLU A 157 15.44 -5.59 -9.80
N ILE A 158 15.66 -6.24 -8.66
CA ILE A 158 17.00 -6.43 -8.08
C ILE A 158 17.91 -7.16 -9.07
N ALA A 159 17.44 -8.26 -9.67
CA ALA A 159 18.21 -9.02 -10.65
C ALA A 159 18.56 -8.15 -11.88
N ARG A 160 17.60 -7.38 -12.40
CA ARG A 160 17.79 -6.46 -13.53
C ARG A 160 18.86 -5.41 -13.25
N LEU A 161 18.80 -4.75 -12.10
CA LEU A 161 19.77 -3.72 -11.71
C LEU A 161 21.16 -4.31 -11.47
N THR A 162 21.21 -5.48 -10.82
CA THR A 162 22.48 -6.20 -10.57
C THR A 162 23.14 -6.60 -11.89
N GLU A 163 22.37 -7.11 -12.86
CA GLU A 163 22.88 -7.45 -14.19
C GLU A 163 23.41 -6.21 -14.93
N GLN A 164 22.70 -5.08 -14.86
CA GLN A 164 23.14 -3.82 -15.46
C GLN A 164 24.45 -3.30 -14.86
N ALA A 165 24.58 -3.35 -13.54
CA ALA A 165 25.81 -2.93 -12.87
C ALA A 165 26.99 -3.87 -13.17
N ASN A 166 26.76 -5.18 -13.18
CA ASN A 166 27.77 -6.18 -13.52
C ASN A 166 28.25 -6.02 -14.97
N ALA A 167 27.35 -5.80 -15.92
CA ALA A 167 27.72 -5.51 -17.31
C ALA A 167 28.61 -4.26 -17.41
N GLY A 168 28.29 -3.20 -16.66
CA GLY A 168 29.12 -2.00 -16.59
C GLY A 168 30.51 -2.27 -15.99
N ILE A 169 30.60 -3.12 -14.96
CA ILE A 169 31.88 -3.55 -14.37
C ILE A 169 32.69 -4.40 -15.37
N GLU A 170 32.06 -5.33 -16.09
CA GLU A 170 32.70 -6.15 -17.11
C GLU A 170 33.27 -5.29 -18.25
N GLU A 171 32.58 -4.24 -18.67
CA GLU A 171 33.11 -3.27 -19.65
C GLU A 171 34.37 -2.55 -19.16
N VAL A 172 34.39 -2.15 -17.88
CA VAL A 172 35.57 -1.53 -17.25
C VAL A 172 36.73 -2.52 -17.18
N ASP A 173 36.45 -3.78 -16.84
CA ASP A 173 37.44 -4.85 -16.73
C ASP A 173 38.06 -5.19 -18.09
N ALA A 174 37.23 -5.27 -19.12
CA ALA A 174 37.70 -5.46 -20.50
C ALA A 174 38.58 -4.30 -20.96
N ALA A 175 38.18 -3.06 -20.65
CA ALA A 175 38.97 -1.86 -20.99
C ALA A 175 40.32 -1.84 -20.23
N LEU A 176 40.34 -2.24 -18.96
CA LEU A 176 41.56 -2.37 -18.18
C LEU A 176 42.48 -3.45 -18.76
N SER A 177 41.97 -4.65 -19.05
CA SER A 177 42.76 -5.74 -19.65
C SER A 177 43.43 -5.28 -20.94
N SER A 178 42.66 -4.64 -21.83
CA SER A 178 43.18 -4.13 -23.10
C SER A 178 44.28 -3.07 -22.90
N ARG A 179 44.14 -2.18 -21.90
CA ARG A 179 45.16 -1.18 -21.58
C ARG A 179 46.42 -1.78 -20.96
N VAL A 180 46.27 -2.79 -20.11
CA VAL A 180 47.39 -3.50 -19.48
C VAL A 180 48.18 -4.27 -20.54
N GLU A 181 47.51 -5.02 -21.41
CA GLU A 181 48.12 -5.76 -22.53
C GLU A 181 48.92 -4.83 -23.45
N GLN A 182 48.35 -3.69 -23.85
CA GLN A 182 49.09 -2.68 -24.63
C GLN A 182 50.30 -2.09 -23.89
N GLY A 183 50.23 -2.01 -22.57
CA GLY A 183 51.34 -1.60 -21.71
C GLY A 183 52.46 -2.65 -21.72
N GLU A 184 52.12 -3.92 -21.50
CA GLU A 184 53.06 -5.05 -21.49
C GLU A 184 53.75 -5.24 -22.84
N GLU A 185 53.02 -5.11 -23.96
CA GLU A 185 53.61 -5.17 -25.30
C GLU A 185 54.66 -4.08 -25.52
N ARG A 186 54.38 -2.84 -25.06
CA ARG A 186 55.32 -1.73 -25.16
C ARG A 186 56.52 -1.92 -24.23
N GLU A 187 56.28 -2.41 -23.02
CA GLU A 187 57.32 -2.76 -22.05
C GLU A 187 58.29 -3.77 -22.67
N GLN A 188 57.76 -4.86 -23.21
CA GLN A 188 58.55 -5.91 -23.85
C GLN A 188 59.34 -5.38 -25.05
N ALA A 189 58.73 -4.55 -25.90
CA ALA A 189 59.41 -3.95 -27.04
C ALA A 189 60.60 -3.05 -26.62
N ILE A 190 60.43 -2.25 -25.56
CA ILE A 190 61.49 -1.39 -25.03
C ILE A 190 62.61 -2.24 -24.42
N VAL A 191 62.26 -3.26 -23.62
CA VAL A 191 63.23 -4.18 -23.02
C VAL A 191 64.04 -4.90 -24.11
N ASP A 192 63.39 -5.38 -25.16
CA ASP A 192 64.06 -6.06 -26.27
C ASP A 192 64.97 -5.10 -27.07
N GLU A 193 64.55 -3.86 -27.28
CA GLU A 193 65.37 -2.82 -27.93
C GLU A 193 66.60 -2.45 -27.09
N ILE A 194 66.42 -2.22 -25.78
CA ILE A 194 67.51 -1.89 -24.86
C ILE A 194 68.48 -3.08 -24.75
N ARG A 195 67.97 -4.31 -24.64
CA ARG A 195 68.78 -5.52 -24.64
C ARG A 195 69.61 -5.63 -25.92
N ALA A 196 69.02 -5.44 -27.09
CA ALA A 196 69.73 -5.48 -28.36
C ALA A 196 70.83 -4.40 -28.46
N ARG A 197 70.54 -3.17 -28.02
CA ARG A 197 71.52 -2.07 -27.98
C ARG A 197 72.67 -2.35 -27.01
N ARG A 198 72.36 -2.88 -25.82
CA ARG A 198 73.33 -3.31 -24.82
C ARG A 198 74.24 -4.42 -25.35
N ASP A 199 73.66 -5.48 -25.91
CA ASP A 199 74.40 -6.63 -26.42
C ASP A 199 75.34 -6.21 -27.56
N ALA A 200 74.91 -5.31 -28.46
CA ALA A 200 75.75 -4.72 -29.50
C ALA A 200 76.86 -3.79 -28.96
N ALA A 201 76.68 -3.15 -27.81
CA ALA A 201 77.71 -2.36 -27.15
C ALA A 201 78.75 -3.26 -26.47
N ILE A 202 78.30 -4.32 -25.77
CA ILE A 202 79.15 -5.34 -25.16
C ILE A 202 79.98 -6.05 -26.25
N GLU A 203 79.37 -6.45 -27.36
CA GLU A 203 80.07 -7.11 -28.47
C GLU A 203 81.16 -6.22 -29.07
N ARG A 204 80.90 -4.91 -29.24
CA ARG A 204 81.91 -3.94 -29.69
C ARG A 204 83.11 -3.90 -28.75
N VAL A 205 82.88 -3.72 -27.44
CA VAL A 205 83.94 -3.67 -26.44
C VAL A 205 84.71 -5.00 -26.35
N MET A 206 84.02 -6.14 -26.43
CA MET A 206 84.64 -7.47 -26.42
C MET A 206 85.46 -7.74 -27.67
N SER A 207 85.02 -7.28 -28.85
CA SER A 207 85.77 -7.40 -30.10
C SER A 207 87.07 -6.59 -30.07
N GLN A 208 87.01 -5.34 -29.57
CA GLN A 208 88.18 -4.47 -29.36
C GLN A 208 89.13 -5.04 -28.31
N ALA A 209 88.59 -5.56 -27.19
CA ALA A 209 89.37 -6.21 -26.15
C ALA A 209 90.07 -7.47 -26.67
N THR A 210 89.41 -8.26 -27.54
CA THR A 210 89.99 -9.47 -28.13
C THR A 210 91.11 -9.14 -29.11
N GLN A 211 90.92 -8.15 -29.99
CA GLN A 211 91.95 -7.66 -30.91
C GLN A 211 93.16 -7.10 -30.16
N LEU A 212 92.92 -6.26 -29.14
CA LEU A 212 93.98 -5.67 -28.34
C LEU A 212 94.74 -6.73 -27.53
N ARG A 213 94.03 -7.73 -26.99
CA ARG A 213 94.62 -8.88 -26.31
C ARG A 213 95.48 -9.71 -27.25
N GLU A 214 95.05 -9.94 -28.49
CA GLU A 214 95.85 -10.64 -29.51
C GLU A 214 97.12 -9.85 -29.86
N THR A 215 97.02 -8.54 -30.07
CA THR A 215 98.16 -7.64 -30.32
C THR A 215 99.15 -7.63 -29.14
N LEU A 216 98.66 -7.52 -27.91
CA LEU A 216 99.49 -7.58 -26.70
C LEU A 216 100.11 -8.97 -26.49
N THR A 217 99.43 -10.04 -26.91
CA THR A 217 99.96 -11.42 -26.84
C THR A 217 101.05 -11.65 -27.89
N GLN A 218 100.94 -11.04 -29.07
CA GLN A 218 101.98 -11.09 -30.12
C GLN A 218 103.21 -10.25 -29.77
N MET A 219 103.03 -9.17 -28.99
CA MET A 219 104.10 -8.27 -28.54
C MET A 219 104.69 -8.65 -27.17
N LEU A 220 104.39 -9.85 -26.63
CA LEU A 220 104.95 -10.31 -25.37
C LEU A 220 106.49 -10.31 -25.42
N ASP A 221 107.12 -9.74 -24.39
CA ASP A 221 108.58 -9.56 -24.28
C ASP A 221 109.23 -8.63 -25.33
N GLN A 222 108.44 -7.88 -26.11
CA GLN A 222 108.90 -6.85 -27.05
C GLN A 222 108.63 -5.42 -26.53
N GLN A 223 109.39 -4.43 -26.99
CA GLN A 223 109.17 -3.01 -26.65
C GLN A 223 108.09 -2.41 -27.53
N ALA A 224 107.10 -1.75 -26.93
CA ALA A 224 106.04 -1.06 -27.66
C ALA A 224 106.60 0.12 -28.47
N SER A 225 106.36 0.13 -29.79
CA SER A 225 106.83 1.18 -30.70
C SER A 225 105.98 2.46 -30.66
N GLU A 226 104.73 2.35 -30.21
CA GLU A 226 103.73 3.42 -30.07
C GLU A 226 102.88 3.16 -28.81
N ASP A 227 102.13 4.17 -28.35
CA ASP A 227 101.24 4.02 -27.20
C ASP A 227 100.09 3.05 -27.52
N VAL A 228 99.99 1.98 -26.75
CA VAL A 228 98.91 0.99 -26.91
C VAL A 228 97.75 1.42 -26.03
N VAL A 229 96.74 2.03 -26.65
CA VAL A 229 95.55 2.59 -25.98
C VAL A 229 94.37 1.63 -26.16
N PHE A 230 93.61 1.40 -25.10
CA PHE A 230 92.32 0.75 -25.22
C PHE A 230 91.29 1.77 -25.69
N GLU A 231 90.96 1.72 -26.98
CA GLU A 231 90.09 2.71 -27.64
C GLU A 231 88.70 2.86 -27.00
N ALA A 232 88.19 1.82 -26.33
CA ALA A 232 86.86 1.87 -25.71
C ALA A 232 86.81 2.80 -24.47
N THR A 233 87.93 3.00 -23.79
CA THR A 233 88.03 3.84 -22.59
C THR A 233 89.09 4.95 -22.73
N ASP A 234 89.69 5.10 -23.91
CA ASP A 234 90.79 6.03 -24.23
C ASP A 234 91.92 6.00 -23.19
N THR A 235 92.18 4.80 -22.65
CA THR A 235 93.10 4.60 -21.52
C THR A 235 94.36 3.90 -22.02
N GLN A 236 95.50 4.48 -21.72
CA GLN A 236 96.81 3.97 -22.11
C GLN A 236 97.13 2.70 -21.31
N VAL A 237 97.27 1.56 -22.00
CA VAL A 237 97.56 0.24 -21.38
C VAL A 237 99.07 -0.04 -21.37
N VAL A 238 99.81 0.48 -22.37
CA VAL A 238 101.28 0.39 -22.44
C VAL A 238 101.83 1.70 -23.04
N ALA A 239 102.83 2.30 -22.39
CA ALA A 239 103.50 3.50 -22.89
C ALA A 239 104.61 3.18 -23.91
N GLN A 240 104.83 4.09 -24.85
CA GLN A 240 105.88 3.96 -25.88
C GLN A 240 107.26 3.68 -25.24
N GLY A 241 107.87 2.55 -25.61
CA GLY A 241 109.17 2.09 -25.12
C GLY A 241 109.15 1.12 -23.93
N GLU A 242 107.98 0.85 -23.34
CA GLU A 242 107.80 -0.04 -22.19
C GLU A 242 107.69 -1.53 -22.61
N LYS A 243 108.17 -2.45 -21.77
CA LYS A 243 108.11 -3.90 -22.06
C LYS A 243 106.75 -4.47 -21.67
N VAL A 244 106.09 -5.14 -22.61
CA VAL A 244 104.79 -5.77 -22.39
C VAL A 244 104.93 -6.96 -21.44
N ASN A 245 104.31 -6.88 -20.26
CA ASN A 245 104.35 -7.92 -19.23
C ASN A 245 102.95 -8.54 -19.00
N ARG A 246 102.88 -9.67 -18.27
CA ARG A 246 101.60 -10.30 -17.88
C ARG A 246 100.72 -9.42 -16.98
N GLY A 247 101.29 -8.39 -16.34
CA GLY A 247 100.56 -7.38 -15.57
C GLY A 247 99.67 -6.50 -16.47
N HIS A 248 100.14 -6.09 -17.64
CA HIS A 248 99.35 -5.29 -18.60
C HIS A 248 98.12 -6.04 -19.15
N LEU A 249 98.19 -7.38 -19.25
CA LEU A 249 97.03 -8.22 -19.57
C LEU A 249 96.01 -8.26 -18.42
N ALA A 250 96.45 -8.25 -17.17
CA ALA A 250 95.57 -8.17 -16.01
C ALA A 250 94.92 -6.78 -15.89
N THR A 251 95.67 -5.71 -16.15
CA THR A 251 95.16 -4.34 -16.20
C THR A 251 94.12 -4.17 -17.31
N LEU A 252 94.35 -4.74 -18.50
CA LEU A 252 93.38 -4.76 -19.59
C LEU A 252 92.08 -5.49 -19.20
N ASN A 253 92.17 -6.67 -18.59
CA ASN A 253 90.98 -7.39 -18.13
C ASN A 253 90.19 -6.60 -17.09
N GLN A 254 90.87 -5.88 -16.20
CA GLN A 254 90.24 -5.03 -15.20
C GLN A 254 89.53 -3.82 -15.85
N TYR A 255 90.16 -3.15 -16.82
CA TYR A 255 89.52 -2.06 -17.56
C TYR A 255 88.33 -2.52 -18.40
N VAL A 256 88.42 -3.70 -19.02
CA VAL A 256 87.29 -4.31 -19.74
C VAL A 256 86.14 -4.61 -18.77
N GLN A 257 86.43 -5.14 -17.58
CA GLN A 257 85.42 -5.46 -16.58
C GLN A 257 84.76 -4.21 -15.97
N ASP A 258 85.52 -3.14 -15.74
CA ASP A 258 85.02 -1.85 -15.28
C ASP A 258 84.14 -1.18 -16.36
N GLU A 259 84.56 -1.25 -17.62
CA GLU A 259 83.81 -0.67 -18.74
C GLU A 259 82.52 -1.44 -19.04
N LEU A 260 82.55 -2.77 -18.95
CA LEU A 260 81.34 -3.60 -19.02
C LEU A 260 80.37 -3.27 -17.89
N SER A 261 80.87 -3.10 -16.65
CA SER A 261 80.04 -2.71 -15.50
C SER A 261 79.43 -1.31 -15.66
N ARG A 262 80.18 -0.37 -16.28
CA ARG A 262 79.69 0.97 -16.61
C ARG A 262 78.58 0.92 -17.65
N ILE A 263 78.77 0.14 -18.71
CA ILE A 263 77.79 -0.07 -19.77
C ILE A 263 76.52 -0.73 -19.20
N GLU A 264 76.66 -1.78 -18.40
CA GLU A 264 75.54 -2.44 -17.72
C GLU A 264 74.77 -1.47 -16.82
N GLY A 265 75.48 -0.64 -16.03
CA GLY A 265 74.85 0.37 -15.19
C GLY A 265 74.12 1.47 -15.97
N GLN A 266 74.69 1.94 -17.09
CA GLN A 266 74.05 2.93 -17.96
C GLN A 266 72.76 2.39 -18.59
N TYR A 267 72.80 1.19 -19.16
CA TYR A 267 71.62 0.58 -19.78
C TYR A 267 70.58 0.14 -18.76
N ALA A 268 70.97 -0.24 -17.53
CA ALA A 268 70.04 -0.47 -16.43
C ALA A 268 69.30 0.81 -16.05
N GLN A 269 70.03 1.93 -15.91
CA GLN A 269 69.43 3.22 -15.58
C GLN A 269 68.55 3.76 -16.72
N GLU A 270 68.94 3.56 -17.98
CA GLU A 270 68.12 3.88 -19.16
C GLU A 270 66.84 3.03 -19.18
N SER A 271 66.94 1.74 -18.88
CA SER A 271 65.80 0.82 -18.75
C SER A 271 64.81 1.31 -17.69
N ASP A 272 65.27 1.58 -16.47
CA ASP A 272 64.42 2.07 -15.38
C ASP A 272 63.73 3.39 -15.76
N THR A 273 64.46 4.29 -16.43
CA THR A 273 63.92 5.61 -16.84
C THR A 273 62.84 5.48 -17.92
N GLN A 274 63.00 4.55 -18.87
CA GLN A 274 62.03 4.33 -19.95
C GLN A 274 60.83 3.48 -19.52
N LEU A 275 61.00 2.59 -18.53
CA LEU A 275 59.94 1.74 -18.00
C LEU A 275 59.04 2.47 -16.99
N ALA A 276 59.58 3.40 -16.19
CA ALA A 276 58.82 4.12 -15.17
C ALA A 276 57.50 4.78 -15.68
N PRO A 277 57.46 5.48 -16.84
CA PRO A 277 56.21 6.04 -17.37
C PRO A 277 55.15 4.98 -17.73
N ILE A 278 55.56 3.77 -18.12
CA ILE A 278 54.65 2.67 -18.46
C ILE A 278 54.07 2.06 -17.19
N GLU A 279 54.89 1.85 -16.16
CA GLU A 279 54.45 1.39 -14.85
C GLU A 279 53.49 2.39 -14.18
N ASP A 280 53.80 3.69 -14.27
CA ASP A 280 52.94 4.78 -13.80
C ASP A 280 51.60 4.80 -14.57
N ALA A 281 51.62 4.63 -15.88
CA ALA A 281 50.41 4.56 -16.69
C ALA A 281 49.55 3.33 -16.37
N ARG A 282 50.18 2.18 -16.10
CA ARG A 282 49.49 0.94 -15.69
C ARG A 282 48.85 1.09 -14.32
N SER A 283 49.60 1.59 -13.34
CA SER A 283 49.07 1.83 -11.99
C SER A 283 47.93 2.85 -12.00
N ALA A 284 48.05 3.93 -12.78
CA ALA A 284 46.97 4.89 -13.00
C ALA A 284 45.72 4.25 -13.63
N ALA A 285 45.89 3.36 -14.63
CA ALA A 285 44.79 2.64 -15.25
C ALA A 285 44.06 1.73 -14.25
N HIS A 286 44.79 1.03 -13.37
CA HIS A 286 44.20 0.23 -12.30
C HIS A 286 43.40 1.09 -11.33
N VAL A 287 43.94 2.21 -10.85
CA VAL A 287 43.25 3.12 -9.93
C VAL A 287 41.99 3.71 -10.59
N GLU A 288 42.06 4.05 -11.88
CA GLU A 288 40.90 4.54 -12.63
C GLU A 288 39.81 3.47 -12.74
N ALA A 289 40.17 2.24 -13.10
CA ALA A 289 39.24 1.12 -13.20
C ALA A 289 38.60 0.79 -11.85
N GLU A 290 39.39 0.73 -10.76
CA GLU A 290 38.88 0.50 -9.42
C GLU A 290 37.95 1.63 -8.95
N GLY A 291 38.27 2.88 -9.29
CA GLY A 291 37.38 4.01 -9.08
C GLY A 291 36.06 3.91 -9.85
N GLN A 292 36.09 3.43 -11.09
CA GLN A 292 34.87 3.20 -11.90
C GLN A 292 34.04 2.04 -11.35
N ARG A 293 34.66 0.91 -10.98
CA ARG A 293 33.99 -0.22 -10.32
C ARG A 293 33.28 0.21 -9.05
N THR A 294 33.98 1.00 -8.22
CA THR A 294 33.41 1.54 -6.98
C THR A 294 32.18 2.39 -7.26
N ARG A 295 32.22 3.27 -8.27
CA ARG A 295 31.05 4.08 -8.68
C ARG A 295 29.87 3.23 -9.13
N TYR A 296 30.09 2.18 -9.91
CA TYR A 296 29.01 1.28 -10.32
C TYR A 296 28.41 0.53 -9.13
N SER A 297 29.25 0.06 -8.20
CA SER A 297 28.82 -0.61 -6.98
C SER A 297 28.02 0.32 -6.06
N GLU A 298 28.52 1.53 -5.79
CA GLU A 298 27.84 2.54 -4.98
C GLU A 298 26.50 2.97 -5.60
N ALA A 299 26.45 3.13 -6.93
CA ALA A 299 25.23 3.46 -7.64
C ALA A 299 24.19 2.32 -7.57
N LEU A 300 24.63 1.06 -7.71
CA LEU A 300 23.76 -0.10 -7.53
C LEU A 300 23.20 -0.16 -6.11
N GLU A 301 24.07 -0.02 -5.09
CA GLU A 301 23.65 -0.03 -3.68
C GLU A 301 22.60 1.04 -3.40
N ALA A 302 22.80 2.27 -3.91
CA ALA A 302 21.83 3.35 -3.75
C ALA A 302 20.48 3.04 -4.41
N GLN A 303 20.47 2.48 -5.63
CA GLN A 303 19.25 2.09 -6.33
C GLN A 303 18.52 0.93 -5.63
N LEU A 304 19.27 -0.06 -5.13
CA LEU A 304 18.71 -1.19 -4.39
C LEU A 304 18.08 -0.74 -3.08
N GLU A 305 18.67 0.23 -2.38
CA GLU A 305 18.11 0.77 -1.15
C GLU A 305 16.81 1.52 -1.41
N GLU A 306 16.77 2.43 -2.40
CA GLU A 306 15.54 3.14 -2.80
C GLU A 306 14.41 2.16 -3.17
N LEU A 307 14.75 1.10 -3.91
CA LEU A 307 13.79 0.07 -4.30
C LEU A 307 13.25 -0.73 -3.10
N ARG A 308 14.12 -1.07 -2.14
CA ARG A 308 13.75 -1.77 -0.90
C ARG A 308 12.85 -0.91 -0.02
N GLU A 309 13.17 0.37 0.15
CA GLU A 309 12.34 1.32 0.90
C GLU A 309 10.94 1.42 0.28
N ALA A 310 10.85 1.60 -1.05
CA ALA A 310 9.57 1.67 -1.75
C ALA A 310 8.75 0.36 -1.63
N PHE A 311 9.42 -0.79 -1.64
CA PHE A 311 8.77 -2.08 -1.39
C PHE A 311 8.28 -2.20 0.05
N GLU A 312 9.10 -1.82 1.02
CA GLU A 312 8.74 -1.85 2.45
C GLU A 312 7.53 -0.96 2.73
N GLU A 313 7.45 0.22 2.12
CA GLU A 313 6.28 1.09 2.21
C GLU A 313 5.01 0.39 1.69
N LYS A 314 5.07 -0.22 0.50
CA LYS A 314 3.92 -0.96 -0.08
C LYS A 314 3.52 -2.15 0.79
N ARG A 315 4.50 -2.89 1.33
CA ARG A 315 4.26 -4.02 2.24
C ARG A 315 3.58 -3.55 3.52
N ASP A 316 4.06 -2.47 4.10
CA ASP A 316 3.54 -1.91 5.35
C ASP A 316 2.14 -1.33 5.14
N GLN A 317 1.88 -0.66 4.00
CA GLN A 317 0.53 -0.25 3.60
C GLN A 317 -0.42 -1.46 3.56
N LEU A 318 -0.03 -2.55 2.89
CA LEU A 318 -0.84 -3.76 2.77
C LEU A 318 -1.07 -4.45 4.12
N MET A 319 -0.07 -4.48 5.00
CA MET A 319 -0.18 -5.05 6.35
C MET A 319 -0.91 -4.14 7.34
N SER A 320 -1.00 -2.83 7.04
CA SER A 320 -1.75 -1.87 7.85
C SER A 320 -3.26 -2.08 7.74
N LEU A 321 -3.73 -2.61 6.60
CA LEU A 321 -5.15 -2.84 6.32
C LEU A 321 -5.77 -3.82 7.30
N ARG A 322 -6.70 -3.31 8.12
CA ARG A 322 -7.43 -4.10 9.12
C ARG A 322 -8.92 -3.87 9.04
N PRO A 323 -9.75 -4.88 9.34
CA PRO A 323 -11.19 -4.67 9.50
C PRO A 323 -11.48 -3.56 10.51
N LYS A 324 -12.50 -2.74 10.22
CA LYS A 324 -12.94 -1.58 11.02
C LYS A 324 -11.98 -0.38 11.01
N GLN A 325 -10.90 -0.44 10.24
CA GLN A 325 -10.06 0.74 9.96
C GLN A 325 -10.84 1.75 9.14
N LEU A 326 -10.59 3.04 9.40
CA LEU A 326 -11.22 4.14 8.69
C LEU A 326 -10.25 4.66 7.63
N LEU A 327 -10.78 4.91 6.44
CA LEU A 327 -10.02 5.47 5.33
C LEU A 327 -10.65 6.79 4.91
N SER A 328 -9.81 7.79 4.67
CA SER A 328 -10.19 9.01 3.96
C SER A 328 -10.49 8.71 2.49
N GLU A 329 -11.02 9.69 1.77
CA GLU A 329 -11.34 9.53 0.35
C GLU A 329 -10.09 9.34 -0.52
N ILE A 330 -8.98 9.98 -0.13
CA ILE A 330 -7.69 9.85 -0.81
C ILE A 330 -7.10 8.47 -0.55
N GLU A 331 -6.96 8.07 0.72
CA GLU A 331 -6.43 6.74 1.10
C GLU A 331 -7.28 5.61 0.50
N PHE A 332 -8.61 5.75 0.48
CA PHE A 332 -9.48 4.74 -0.13
C PHE A 332 -9.21 4.58 -1.63
N ARG A 333 -8.99 5.69 -2.36
CA ARG A 333 -8.69 5.64 -3.80
C ARG A 333 -7.32 5.01 -4.05
N GLU A 334 -6.29 5.44 -3.33
CA GLU A 334 -4.93 4.90 -3.41
C GLU A 334 -4.92 3.39 -3.11
N TYR A 335 -5.56 2.97 -2.01
CA TYR A 335 -5.64 1.57 -1.64
C TYR A 335 -6.51 0.76 -2.60
N THR A 336 -7.56 1.33 -3.17
CA THR A 336 -8.37 0.62 -4.17
C THR A 336 -7.59 0.40 -5.46
N GLU A 337 -6.78 1.37 -5.87
CA GLU A 337 -5.92 1.29 -7.04
C GLU A 337 -4.81 0.24 -6.87
N ALA A 338 -4.14 0.23 -5.70
CA ALA A 338 -3.08 -0.73 -5.40
C ALA A 338 -3.60 -2.12 -4.99
N TRP A 339 -4.64 -2.17 -4.15
CA TRP A 339 -5.05 -3.35 -3.38
C TRP A 339 -6.55 -3.67 -3.47
N GLY A 340 -7.28 -3.21 -4.50
CA GLY A 340 -8.74 -3.35 -4.57
C GLY A 340 -9.31 -4.78 -4.53
N ARG A 341 -8.47 -5.82 -4.70
CA ARG A 341 -8.87 -7.23 -4.53
C ARG A 341 -8.67 -7.77 -3.10
N VAL A 342 -7.92 -7.06 -2.26
CA VAL A 342 -7.51 -7.51 -0.93
C VAL A 342 -8.52 -7.11 0.13
N PHE A 343 -9.14 -5.94 0.00
CA PHE A 343 -10.09 -5.44 1.00
C PHE A 343 -11.37 -4.93 0.36
N LYS A 344 -12.43 -4.91 1.16
CA LYS A 344 -13.66 -4.19 0.84
C LYS A 344 -13.83 -3.08 1.86
N ALA A 345 -14.15 -1.88 1.39
CA ALA A 345 -14.54 -0.78 2.25
C ALA A 345 -15.81 -0.11 1.71
N SER A 346 -16.64 0.37 2.64
CA SER A 346 -17.91 1.00 2.32
C SER A 346 -18.23 2.10 3.33
N MET A 347 -19.29 2.88 3.08
CA MET A 347 -19.72 3.99 3.93
C MET A 347 -21.13 3.77 4.46
N GLY A 348 -21.55 4.66 5.36
CA GLY A 348 -22.93 4.75 5.81
C GLY A 348 -23.34 3.64 6.76
N ALA A 349 -24.63 3.60 7.06
CA ALA A 349 -25.19 2.56 7.91
C ALA A 349 -25.20 1.18 7.24
N GLU A 350 -25.06 1.10 5.92
CA GLU A 350 -24.90 -0.16 5.17
C GLU A 350 -23.62 -0.90 5.58
N ALA A 351 -22.49 -0.18 5.62
CA ALA A 351 -21.21 -0.75 6.07
C ALA A 351 -21.27 -1.20 7.54
N ILE A 352 -21.89 -0.38 8.40
CA ILE A 352 -22.07 -0.72 9.83
C ILE A 352 -23.00 -1.93 10.00
N HIS A 353 -24.05 -2.05 9.18
CA HIS A 353 -24.96 -3.20 9.19
C HIS A 353 -24.24 -4.48 8.82
N HIS A 354 -23.44 -4.43 7.76
CA HIS A 354 -22.60 -5.56 7.35
C HIS A 354 -21.66 -5.99 8.47
N ILE A 355 -20.88 -5.06 9.04
CA ILE A 355 -19.95 -5.37 10.14
C ILE A 355 -20.71 -5.90 11.37
N ALA A 356 -21.85 -5.31 11.73
CA ALA A 356 -22.65 -5.72 12.87
C ALA A 356 -23.22 -7.14 12.70
N SER A 357 -23.61 -7.50 11.47
CA SER A 357 -24.16 -8.83 11.15
C SER A 357 -23.13 -9.96 11.25
N GLN A 358 -21.83 -9.63 11.12
CA GLN A 358 -20.71 -10.57 11.20
C GLN A 358 -20.16 -10.73 12.63
N ILE A 359 -20.71 -10.02 13.61
CA ILE A 359 -20.25 -10.13 15.00
C ILE A 359 -20.76 -11.43 15.61
N ASP A 360 -19.82 -12.33 15.90
CA ASP A 360 -20.05 -13.43 16.84
C ASP A 360 -20.01 -12.88 18.27
N LEU A 361 -21.19 -12.83 18.90
CA LEU A 361 -21.34 -12.32 20.26
C LEU A 361 -20.69 -13.23 21.31
N ASP A 362 -20.67 -14.55 21.06
CA ASP A 362 -20.12 -15.51 22.00
C ASP A 362 -18.60 -15.38 22.03
N LYS A 363 -17.96 -15.40 20.85
CA LYS A 363 -16.52 -15.19 20.71
C LYS A 363 -16.09 -13.81 21.25
N LEU A 364 -16.84 -12.76 20.91
CA LEU A 364 -16.52 -11.40 21.39
C LEU A 364 -16.59 -11.31 22.92
N ALA A 365 -17.52 -12.03 23.56
CA ALA A 365 -17.62 -12.04 25.02
C ALA A 365 -16.42 -12.76 25.66
N GLU A 366 -15.98 -13.88 25.10
CA GLU A 366 -14.79 -14.62 25.54
C GLU A 366 -13.53 -13.76 25.41
N ASP A 367 -13.30 -13.16 24.23
CA ASP A 367 -12.16 -12.28 23.97
C ASP A 367 -12.11 -11.11 24.97
N LEU A 368 -13.26 -10.50 25.28
CA LEU A 368 -13.36 -9.39 26.24
C LEU A 368 -13.11 -9.86 27.68
N GLN A 369 -13.57 -11.05 28.06
CA GLN A 369 -13.29 -11.61 29.38
C GLN A 369 -11.80 -11.88 29.58
N GLU A 370 -11.14 -12.42 28.55
CA GLU A 370 -9.70 -12.62 28.55
C GLU A 370 -8.95 -11.28 28.62
N GLU A 371 -9.34 -10.29 27.80
CA GLU A 371 -8.76 -8.94 27.82
C GLU A 371 -8.85 -8.30 29.21
N ILE A 372 -9.97 -8.48 29.93
CA ILE A 372 -10.18 -7.94 31.29
C ILE A 372 -9.26 -8.60 32.33
N ARG A 373 -8.92 -9.88 32.13
CA ARG A 373 -8.04 -10.66 33.04
C ARG A 373 -6.57 -10.36 32.79
N THR A 374 -6.15 -10.28 31.53
CA THR A 374 -4.75 -10.11 31.12
C THR A 374 -4.27 -8.66 31.18
N THR A 375 -5.17 -7.70 30.95
CA THR A 375 -4.76 -6.29 30.83
C THR A 375 -4.43 -5.64 32.18
N HIS A 376 -3.22 -5.10 32.29
CA HIS A 376 -2.77 -4.31 33.44
C HIS A 376 -3.27 -2.84 33.41
N SER A 377 -3.63 -2.31 32.24
CA SER A 377 -4.13 -0.93 32.08
C SER A 377 -5.56 -0.76 32.61
N LYS A 378 -5.72 0.12 33.61
CA LYS A 378 -7.03 0.45 34.22
C LYS A 378 -8.04 1.00 33.20
N GLN A 379 -7.59 1.85 32.26
CA GLN A 379 -8.47 2.47 31.27
C GLN A 379 -8.99 1.45 30.26
N ARG A 380 -8.10 0.60 29.73
CA ARG A 380 -8.44 -0.45 28.78
C ARG A 380 -9.36 -1.49 29.42
N LYS A 381 -9.08 -1.88 30.67
CA LYS A 381 -9.97 -2.73 31.48
C LYS A 381 -11.37 -2.13 31.65
N LYS A 382 -11.48 -0.84 31.99
CA LYS A 382 -12.79 -0.15 32.12
C LYS A 382 -13.57 -0.18 30.81
N LYS A 383 -12.90 0.09 29.68
CA LYS A 383 -13.53 0.03 28.34
C LYS A 383 -14.01 -1.39 28.02
N ALA A 384 -13.18 -2.40 28.23
CA ALA A 384 -13.53 -3.80 28.00
C ALA A 384 -14.73 -4.24 28.86
N VAL A 385 -14.80 -3.84 30.13
CA VAL A 385 -15.96 -4.09 31.00
C VAL A 385 -17.24 -3.47 30.43
N SER A 386 -17.22 -2.20 30.02
CA SER A 386 -18.40 -1.55 29.42
C SER A 386 -18.83 -2.21 28.10
N ARG A 387 -17.88 -2.69 27.29
CA ARG A 387 -18.17 -3.44 26.07
C ARG A 387 -18.82 -4.78 26.39
N LEU A 388 -18.24 -5.54 27.32
CA LEU A 388 -18.74 -6.85 27.74
C LEU A 388 -20.17 -6.75 28.29
N GLN A 389 -20.49 -5.70 29.05
CA GLN A 389 -21.85 -5.45 29.54
C GLN A 389 -22.88 -5.35 28.40
N VAL A 390 -22.55 -4.67 27.31
CA VAL A 390 -23.44 -4.53 26.14
C VAL A 390 -23.54 -5.86 25.38
N THR A 391 -22.40 -6.53 25.16
CA THR A 391 -22.35 -7.85 24.50
C THR A 391 -23.21 -8.86 25.27
N GLU A 392 -23.10 -8.93 26.59
CA GLU A 392 -23.89 -9.86 27.40
C GLU A 392 -25.37 -9.50 27.48
N ALA A 393 -25.71 -8.21 27.45
CA ALA A 393 -27.10 -7.80 27.35
C ALA A 393 -27.75 -8.30 26.05
N LEU A 394 -27.01 -8.26 24.92
CA LEU A 394 -27.48 -8.80 23.63
C LEU A 394 -27.59 -10.34 23.66
N ARG A 395 -26.55 -11.04 24.15
CA ARG A 395 -26.57 -12.51 24.29
C ARG A 395 -27.76 -13.00 25.11
N ARG A 396 -27.98 -12.43 26.29
CA ARG A 396 -29.09 -12.82 27.20
C ARG A 396 -30.47 -12.52 26.64
N SER A 397 -30.59 -11.46 25.85
CA SER A 397 -31.89 -11.03 25.32
C SER A 397 -32.26 -11.69 23.99
N GLY A 398 -31.29 -12.34 23.32
CA GLY A 398 -31.45 -12.88 21.97
C GLY A 398 -31.56 -11.80 20.89
N ASN A 399 -31.25 -10.54 21.23
CA ASN A 399 -31.27 -9.45 20.27
C ASN A 399 -29.98 -9.47 19.45
N ARG A 400 -30.10 -9.25 18.14
CA ARG A 400 -28.94 -9.14 17.27
C ARG A 400 -28.45 -7.69 17.12
N PRO A 401 -27.13 -7.43 17.01
CA PRO A 401 -26.59 -6.08 16.90
C PRO A 401 -27.12 -5.31 15.69
N GLU A 402 -27.33 -5.98 14.56
CA GLU A 402 -27.74 -5.32 13.32
C GLU A 402 -29.18 -4.78 13.36
N TRP A 403 -30.02 -5.20 14.32
CA TRP A 403 -31.35 -4.62 14.54
C TRP A 403 -31.32 -3.16 15.05
N MET A 404 -30.14 -2.67 15.45
CA MET A 404 -29.94 -1.23 15.71
C MET A 404 -29.90 -0.39 14.43
N ILE A 405 -29.89 -1.04 13.26
CA ILE A 405 -29.91 -0.43 11.94
C ILE A 405 -31.19 -0.85 11.23
N LEU A 406 -31.99 0.14 10.85
CA LEU A 406 -33.30 -0.06 10.26
C LEU A 406 -33.16 -0.23 8.75
N THR A 407 -33.61 -1.35 8.24
CA THR A 407 -33.94 -1.55 6.81
C THR A 407 -35.42 -1.23 6.54
N VAL A 408 -36.24 -1.32 7.57
CA VAL A 408 -37.68 -1.10 7.53
C VAL A 408 -38.05 -0.08 8.62
N LEU A 409 -38.75 0.98 8.24
CA LEU A 409 -39.20 2.01 9.17
C LEU A 409 -40.69 1.83 9.50
N PRO A 410 -41.08 1.61 10.77
CA PRO A 410 -42.48 1.53 11.15
C PRO A 410 -43.18 2.90 11.05
N VAL A 411 -44.42 2.87 10.58
CA VAL A 411 -45.31 4.04 10.48
C VAL A 411 -46.42 3.93 11.52
N ILE A 412 -46.44 4.89 12.44
CA ILE A 412 -47.43 4.94 13.52
C ILE A 412 -48.86 5.10 12.97
N PRO A 413 -49.88 4.52 13.63
CA PRO A 413 -51.28 4.64 13.20
C PRO A 413 -51.74 6.10 13.05
N PRO A 414 -52.52 6.45 12.01
CA PRO A 414 -52.86 7.83 11.68
C PRO A 414 -53.70 8.53 12.74
N SER A 415 -54.50 7.82 13.54
CA SER A 415 -55.26 8.43 14.63
C SER A 415 -54.37 8.95 15.77
N LEU A 416 -53.12 8.49 15.86
CA LEU A 416 -52.11 9.02 16.79
C LEU A 416 -51.33 10.22 16.21
N ARG A 417 -51.50 10.50 14.91
CA ARG A 417 -50.91 11.64 14.19
C ARG A 417 -51.98 12.34 13.32
N PRO A 418 -53.06 12.85 13.94
CA PRO A 418 -54.22 13.32 13.22
C PRO A 418 -53.92 14.53 12.33
N MET A 419 -54.75 14.67 11.30
CA MET A 419 -54.86 15.86 10.46
C MET A 419 -56.29 16.34 10.57
N VAL A 420 -56.50 17.52 11.14
CA VAL A 420 -57.83 18.04 11.48
C VAL A 420 -58.09 19.28 10.65
N GLN A 421 -59.27 19.37 10.07
CA GLN A 421 -59.72 20.57 9.37
C GLN A 421 -60.16 21.61 10.39
N LEU A 422 -59.65 22.83 10.25
CA LEU A 422 -60.05 24.00 11.02
C LEU A 422 -61.11 24.80 10.27
N ASP A 423 -61.81 25.67 11.00
CA ASP A 423 -62.71 26.66 10.42
C ASP A 423 -61.95 27.55 9.42
N GLY A 424 -62.53 27.77 8.25
CA GLY A 424 -61.88 28.48 7.14
C GLY A 424 -61.05 27.60 6.19
N GLY A 425 -61.18 26.28 6.26
CA GLY A 425 -60.61 25.35 5.26
C GLY A 425 -59.11 25.10 5.41
N ARG A 426 -58.50 25.54 6.51
CA ARG A 426 -57.10 25.23 6.87
C ARG A 426 -57.02 23.84 7.50
N PHE A 427 -55.83 23.25 7.50
CA PHE A 427 -55.57 21.98 8.18
C PHE A 427 -54.52 22.16 9.27
N ALA A 428 -54.78 21.57 10.44
CA ALA A 428 -53.79 21.35 11.47
C ALA A 428 -53.25 19.92 11.32
N THR A 429 -51.93 19.77 11.25
CA THR A 429 -51.24 18.48 11.06
C THR A 429 -50.27 18.24 12.21
N SER A 430 -50.17 16.99 12.66
CA SER A 430 -49.03 16.57 13.50
C SER A 430 -47.71 16.66 12.72
N ASP A 431 -46.65 17.16 13.37
CA ASP A 431 -45.28 17.26 12.83
C ASP A 431 -44.74 15.90 12.33
N LEU A 432 -45.20 14.79 12.93
CA LEU A 432 -44.83 13.44 12.50
C LEU A 432 -45.17 13.19 11.02
N ASN A 433 -46.28 13.74 10.53
CA ASN A 433 -46.66 13.58 9.14
C ASN A 433 -45.65 14.25 8.20
N ASP A 434 -45.11 15.41 8.58
CA ASP A 434 -44.07 16.08 7.80
C ASP A 434 -42.73 15.35 7.85
N LEU A 435 -42.38 14.77 8.99
CA LEU A 435 -41.18 13.92 9.11
C LEU A 435 -41.30 12.68 8.22
N TYR A 436 -42.41 11.94 8.30
CA TYR A 436 -42.64 10.78 7.44
C TYR A 436 -42.65 11.17 5.96
N ARG A 437 -43.31 12.28 5.60
CA ARG A 437 -43.35 12.79 4.23
C ARG A 437 -41.94 13.07 3.69
N ARG A 438 -41.07 13.67 4.50
CA ARG A 438 -39.66 13.91 4.12
C ARG A 438 -38.93 12.59 3.89
N VAL A 439 -39.08 11.61 4.78
CA VAL A 439 -38.46 10.29 4.65
C VAL A 439 -38.94 9.58 3.37
N VAL A 440 -40.25 9.51 3.13
CA VAL A 440 -40.82 8.87 1.93
C VAL A 440 -40.33 9.57 0.66
N ASN A 441 -40.32 10.91 0.62
CA ASN A 441 -39.80 11.66 -0.53
C ASN A 441 -38.33 11.36 -0.81
N ARG A 442 -37.48 11.34 0.22
CA ARG A 442 -36.05 11.04 0.08
C ARG A 442 -35.81 9.61 -0.34
N ASN A 443 -36.53 8.67 0.27
CA ASN A 443 -36.46 7.25 -0.05
C ASN A 443 -36.87 6.98 -1.51
N ASN A 444 -37.99 7.54 -1.96
CA ASN A 444 -38.45 7.39 -3.34
C ASN A 444 -37.49 8.04 -4.35
N ARG A 445 -36.96 9.22 -4.02
CA ARG A 445 -35.93 9.87 -4.84
C ARG A 445 -34.68 9.01 -4.94
N LEU A 446 -34.24 8.42 -3.83
CA LEU A 446 -33.10 7.50 -3.81
C LEU A 446 -33.37 6.24 -4.65
N LYS A 447 -34.53 5.57 -4.49
CA LYS A 447 -34.95 4.43 -5.33
C LYS A 447 -34.90 4.79 -6.82
N HIS A 448 -35.39 5.98 -7.18
CA HIS A 448 -35.35 6.46 -8.56
C HIS A 448 -33.93 6.73 -9.06
N LEU A 449 -33.08 7.41 -8.28
CA LEU A 449 -31.68 7.67 -8.65
C LEU A 449 -30.87 6.37 -8.83
N MET A 450 -31.12 5.36 -7.99
CA MET A 450 -30.51 4.04 -8.14
C MET A 450 -30.97 3.33 -9.42
N SER A 451 -32.26 3.43 -9.78
CA SER A 451 -32.78 2.86 -11.03
C SER A 451 -32.18 3.51 -12.29
N LEU A 452 -31.79 4.79 -12.19
CA LEU A 452 -31.14 5.55 -13.26
C LEU A 452 -29.61 5.39 -13.28
N GLN A 453 -29.03 4.60 -12.36
CA GLN A 453 -27.58 4.45 -12.19
C GLN A 453 -26.86 5.81 -12.11
N ALA A 454 -27.42 6.74 -11.34
CA ALA A 454 -26.81 8.06 -11.14
C ALA A 454 -25.39 7.96 -10.55
N PRO A 455 -24.50 8.93 -10.80
CA PRO A 455 -23.15 8.95 -10.22
C PRO A 455 -23.14 8.79 -8.70
N GLU A 456 -22.15 8.06 -8.18
CA GLU A 456 -22.07 7.72 -6.75
C GLU A 456 -22.08 8.93 -5.82
N VAL A 457 -21.50 10.07 -6.23
CA VAL A 457 -21.51 11.31 -5.43
C VAL A 457 -22.94 11.79 -5.14
N ILE A 458 -23.85 11.68 -6.13
CA ILE A 458 -25.25 12.06 -5.98
C ILE A 458 -25.97 11.06 -5.08
N ILE A 459 -25.75 9.76 -5.29
CA ILE A 459 -26.33 8.69 -4.47
C ILE A 459 -25.87 8.83 -3.01
N ARG A 460 -24.58 9.10 -2.77
CA ARG A 460 -23.99 9.31 -1.44
C ARG A 460 -24.64 10.48 -0.71
N ASN A 461 -24.88 11.59 -1.41
CA ASN A 461 -25.57 12.73 -0.81
C ASN A 461 -27.03 12.38 -0.49
N GLU A 462 -27.75 11.72 -1.39
CA GLU A 462 -29.15 11.33 -1.13
C GLU A 462 -29.26 10.30 0.01
N LYS A 463 -28.35 9.32 0.07
CA LYS A 463 -28.23 8.36 1.19
C LYS A 463 -27.87 9.03 2.52
N ARG A 464 -27.19 10.18 2.52
CA ARG A 464 -26.88 10.98 3.73
C ARG A 464 -28.07 11.84 4.17
N MET A 465 -28.88 12.29 3.21
CA MET A 465 -30.06 13.12 3.48
C MET A 465 -31.24 12.29 3.99
N LEU A 466 -31.36 11.05 3.50
CA LEU A 466 -32.24 10.02 4.04
C LEU A 466 -31.74 9.58 5.42
#